data_AF-A0A2S3U0V2-F1
#
_entry.id   AF-A0A2S3U0V2-F1
#
_cell.length_a   1.000
_cell.length_b   1.000
_cell.length_c   1.000
_cell.angle_alpha   90.00
_cell.angle_beta   90.00
_cell.angle_gamma   90.00
#
_symmetry.space_group_name_H-M   'P 1'
#
loop_
_entity.id
_entity.type
_entity.pdbx_description
1 polymer ?
#
loop_
_entity_poly.entity_id
_entity_poly.type
_entity_poly.pdbx_seq_one_letter_code
_entity_poly.pdbx_strand_id
1 'polypeptide(L)'
;MTEATAYDLQRANIDIDMHVMCPGFVQTDLYHTENHRPAQYSDPTDPYYQSEAYLKGQQFAKYVITNGKPIDTIADTVFKALEDNRFYILTHPEYNPLIEDRVKRIVTDGAPDVHIMDGIM
;
A
#
# COMPACT_ATOMS: atom_id res chain seq x y z
N MET A 1 3.86 -11.97 3.66
CA MET A 1 4.97 -12.64 4.39
C MET A 1 4.94 -12.33 5.88
N THR A 2 4.70 -11.08 6.28
CA THR A 2 4.68 -10.66 7.70
C THR A 2 3.77 -11.53 8.59
N GLU A 3 2.56 -11.86 8.13
CA GLU A 3 1.64 -12.77 8.86
C GLU A 3 2.24 -14.16 9.10
N ALA A 4 2.82 -14.75 8.05
CA ALA A 4 3.44 -16.07 8.15
C ALA A 4 4.61 -16.05 9.15
N THR A 5 5.49 -15.05 9.06
CA THR A 5 6.60 -14.88 9.99
C THR A 5 6.12 -14.66 11.42
N ALA A 6 5.05 -13.88 11.62
CA ALA A 6 4.45 -13.69 12.94
C ALA A 6 3.97 -15.03 13.53
N TYR A 7 3.32 -15.87 12.73
CA TYR A 7 2.95 -17.22 13.17
C TYR A 7 4.16 -18.08 13.53
N ASP A 8 5.26 -17.97 12.77
CA ASP A 8 6.47 -18.76 13.05
C ASP A 8 7.15 -18.34 14.35
N LEU A 9 7.21 -17.03 14.64
CA LEU A 9 7.72 -16.52 15.92
C LEU A 9 6.87 -16.98 17.11
N GLN A 10 5.55 -16.96 16.95
CA GLN A 10 4.61 -17.50 17.96
C GLN A 10 4.84 -19.01 18.19
N ARG A 11 4.95 -19.80 17.12
CA ARG A 11 5.21 -21.25 17.20
C ARG A 11 6.55 -21.57 17.87
N ALA A 12 7.55 -20.73 17.63
CA ALA A 12 8.87 -20.85 18.23
C ALA A 12 8.94 -20.27 19.66
N ASN A 13 7.84 -19.71 20.18
CA ASN A 13 7.76 -19.05 21.49
C ASN A 13 8.86 -17.99 21.69
N ILE A 14 9.08 -17.19 20.65
CA ILE A 14 10.04 -16.08 20.64
C ILE A 14 9.34 -14.80 21.07
N ASP A 15 9.97 -14.04 21.97
CA ASP A 15 9.48 -12.76 22.48
C ASP A 15 9.79 -11.61 21.50
N ILE A 16 9.25 -11.73 20.28
CA ILE A 16 9.35 -10.73 19.21
C ILE A 16 7.99 -10.64 18.52
N ASP A 17 7.39 -9.45 18.56
CA ASP A 17 6.17 -9.12 17.82
C ASP A 17 6.48 -8.60 16.41
N MET A 18 5.59 -8.90 15.47
CA MET A 18 5.65 -8.42 14.09
C MET A 18 4.41 -7.61 13.77
N HIS A 19 4.58 -6.54 12.99
CA HIS A 19 3.49 -5.67 12.55
C HIS A 19 3.64 -5.40 11.05
N VAL A 20 2.51 -5.15 10.36
CA VAL A 20 2.49 -4.77 8.95
C VAL A 20 1.82 -3.42 8.79
N MET A 21 2.55 -2.48 8.21
CA MET A 21 2.03 -1.17 7.81
C MET A 21 1.51 -1.24 6.38
N CYS A 22 0.24 -0.85 6.21
CA CYS A 22 -0.47 -0.86 4.93
C CYS A 22 -1.00 0.55 4.65
N PRO A 23 -0.17 1.47 4.14
CA PRO A 23 -0.61 2.83 3.85
C PRO A 23 -1.38 2.91 2.54
N GLY A 24 -2.29 3.89 2.47
CA GLY A 24 -2.72 4.48 1.22
C GLY A 24 -1.65 5.42 0.63
N PHE A 25 -2.08 6.46 -0.10
CA PHE A 25 -1.13 7.42 -0.65
C PHE A 25 -0.57 8.37 0.42
N VAL A 26 0.75 8.48 0.47
CA VAL A 26 1.50 9.33 1.39
C VAL A 26 2.42 10.23 0.57
N GLN A 27 2.51 11.51 0.96
CA GLN A 27 3.36 12.51 0.34
C GLN A 27 4.85 12.16 0.51
N THR A 28 5.37 11.38 -0.44
CA THR A 28 6.73 10.85 -0.48
C THR A 28 7.34 11.11 -1.86
N ASP A 29 8.57 10.67 -2.06
CA ASP A 29 9.24 10.71 -3.37
C ASP A 29 8.86 9.56 -4.33
N LEU A 30 7.88 8.73 -3.96
CA LEU A 30 7.62 7.45 -4.63
C LEU A 30 7.22 7.58 -6.11
N TYR A 31 6.68 8.73 -6.54
CA TYR A 31 6.36 8.96 -7.97
C TYR A 31 7.61 9.13 -8.84
N HIS A 32 8.80 9.27 -8.24
CA HIS A 32 10.10 9.23 -8.91
C HIS A 32 10.73 7.83 -8.92
N THR A 33 9.92 6.76 -8.93
CA THR A 33 10.42 5.37 -8.88
C THR A 33 11.49 5.07 -9.94
N GLU A 34 11.35 5.60 -11.16
CA GLU A 34 12.34 5.38 -12.23
C GLU A 34 13.72 5.99 -11.93
N ASN A 35 13.80 7.06 -11.12
CA ASN A 35 15.08 7.63 -10.69
C ASN A 35 15.85 6.70 -9.73
N HIS A 36 15.13 5.77 -9.08
CA HIS A 36 15.68 4.82 -8.11
C HIS A 36 15.88 3.42 -8.69
N ARG A 37 15.48 3.20 -9.95
CA ARG A 37 15.63 1.91 -10.63
C ARG A 37 17.13 1.62 -10.86
N PRO A 38 17.67 0.49 -10.38
CA PRO A 38 19.06 0.14 -10.65
C PRO A 38 19.32 0.05 -12.16
N ALA A 39 20.49 0.53 -12.59
CA ALA A 39 20.82 0.65 -14.02
C ALA A 39 20.67 -0.69 -14.79
N GLN A 40 21.03 -1.82 -14.17
CA GLN A 40 20.89 -3.15 -14.78
C GLN A 40 19.44 -3.59 -15.04
N TYR A 41 18.47 -2.91 -14.45
CA TYR A 41 17.04 -3.16 -14.62
C TYR A 41 16.33 -2.02 -15.34
N SER A 42 17.08 -1.04 -15.85
CA SER A 42 16.58 0.09 -16.61
C SER A 42 16.86 -0.11 -18.10
N ASP A 43 15.84 0.05 -18.92
CA ASP A 43 15.96 0.13 -20.37
C ASP A 43 15.21 1.38 -20.87
N PRO A 44 15.86 2.56 -20.90
CA PRO A 44 15.19 3.78 -21.33
C PRO A 44 14.77 3.76 -22.82
N THR A 45 15.20 2.73 -23.58
CA THR A 45 14.82 2.56 -24.98
C THR A 45 13.56 1.73 -25.17
N ASP A 46 13.04 1.09 -24.10
CA ASP A 46 11.79 0.34 -24.17
C ASP A 46 10.64 1.26 -24.63
N PRO A 47 9.91 0.93 -25.72
CA PRO A 47 8.79 1.70 -26.21
C PRO A 47 7.69 1.97 -25.16
N TYR A 48 7.60 1.15 -24.11
CA TYR A 48 6.69 1.35 -22.99
C TYR A 48 6.85 2.75 -22.38
N TYR A 49 8.07 3.27 -22.26
CA TYR A 49 8.34 4.59 -21.67
C TYR A 49 7.82 5.76 -22.51
N GLN A 50 7.48 5.53 -23.78
CA GLN A 50 6.83 6.51 -24.66
C GLN A 50 5.32 6.26 -24.81
N SER A 51 4.81 5.18 -24.22
CA SER A 51 3.39 4.83 -24.32
C SER A 51 2.51 5.81 -23.55
N GLU A 52 1.29 6.02 -24.07
CA GLU A 52 0.28 6.83 -23.39
C GLU A 52 -0.05 6.30 -21.98
N ALA A 53 -0.08 4.96 -21.82
CA ALA A 53 -0.34 4.30 -20.55
C ALA A 53 0.72 4.66 -19.49
N TYR A 54 2.00 4.64 -19.87
CA TYR A 54 3.09 5.04 -18.97
C TYR A 54 2.99 6.52 -18.58
N LEU A 55 2.81 7.41 -19.57
CA LEU A 55 2.75 8.86 -19.32
C LEU A 55 1.56 9.22 -18.42
N LYS A 56 0.39 8.63 -18.66
CA LYS A 56 -0.80 8.78 -17.78
C LYS A 56 -0.55 8.20 -16.39
N GLY A 57 0.10 7.04 -16.31
CA GLY A 57 0.49 6.42 -15.04
C GLY A 57 1.38 7.32 -14.20
N GLN A 58 2.40 7.96 -14.81
CA GLN A 58 3.29 8.90 -14.13
C GLN A 58 2.55 10.15 -13.63
N GLN A 59 1.62 10.69 -14.43
CA GLN A 59 0.78 11.83 -14.02
C GLN A 59 -0.14 11.45 -12.85
N PHE A 60 -0.78 10.28 -12.92
CA PHE A 60 -1.65 9.79 -11.87
C PHE A 60 -0.87 9.52 -10.57
N ALA A 61 0.27 8.84 -10.66
CA ALA A 61 1.16 8.56 -9.52
C ALA A 61 1.59 9.87 -8.83
N LYS A 62 2.03 10.87 -9.61
CA LYS A 62 2.34 12.20 -9.07
C LYS A 62 1.13 12.80 -8.36
N TYR A 63 -0.03 12.80 -9.01
CA TYR A 63 -1.25 13.37 -8.44
C TYR A 63 -1.63 12.73 -7.10
N VAL A 64 -1.75 11.40 -7.04
CA VAL A 64 -2.20 10.71 -5.82
C VAL A 64 -1.17 10.82 -4.69
N ILE A 65 0.12 10.81 -5.00
CA ILE A 65 1.17 10.95 -3.98
C ILE A 65 1.24 12.38 -3.45
N THR A 66 1.21 13.42 -4.31
CA THR A 66 1.26 14.82 -3.85
C THR A 66 0.00 15.26 -3.12
N ASN A 67 -1.15 14.64 -3.42
CA ASN A 67 -2.41 14.89 -2.71
C ASN A 67 -2.69 13.87 -1.59
N GLY A 68 -1.75 12.95 -1.33
CA GLY A 68 -1.86 11.96 -0.27
C GLY A 68 -1.75 12.57 1.12
N LYS A 69 -1.75 11.70 2.13
CA LYS A 69 -1.60 12.11 3.53
C LYS A 69 -0.17 12.63 3.79
N PRO A 70 0.03 13.72 4.56
CA PRO A 70 1.37 14.21 4.88
C PRO A 70 2.18 13.16 5.64
N ILE A 71 3.45 12.96 5.25
CA ILE A 71 4.32 11.92 5.82
C ILE A 71 4.50 12.03 7.34
N ASP A 72 4.58 13.26 7.87
CA ASP A 72 4.79 13.49 9.30
C ASP A 72 3.70 12.86 10.17
N THR A 73 2.47 12.75 9.63
CA THR A 73 1.34 12.16 10.33
C THR A 73 1.32 10.63 10.33
N ILE A 74 2.22 9.99 9.57
CA ILE A 74 2.30 8.54 9.44
C ILE A 74 3.08 7.94 10.61
N ALA A 75 4.18 8.59 11.03
CA ALA A 75 5.02 8.14 12.12
C ALA A 75 4.19 7.95 13.40
N ASP A 76 3.41 8.97 13.79
CA ASP A 76 2.54 8.90 14.97
C ASP A 76 1.56 7.72 14.92
N THR A 77 0.99 7.45 13.74
CA THR A 77 0.06 6.33 13.55
C THR A 77 0.76 4.98 13.76
N VAL A 78 1.98 4.84 13.24
CA VAL A 78 2.79 3.62 13.38
C VAL A 78 3.20 3.42 14.83
N PHE A 79 3.81 4.42 15.47
CA PHE A 79 4.26 4.31 16.86
C PHE A 79 3.11 4.01 17.81
N LYS A 80 1.94 4.66 17.61
CA LYS A 80 0.76 4.35 18.41
C LYS A 80 0.30 2.90 18.23
N ALA A 81 0.32 2.39 17.00
CA ALA A 81 -0.06 1.01 16.73
C ALA A 81 0.92 -0.01 17.31
N LEU A 82 2.21 0.31 17.36
CA LEU A 82 3.22 -0.51 18.05
C LEU A 82 2.98 -0.54 19.57
N GLU A 83 2.73 0.61 20.20
CA GLU A 83 2.38 0.69 21.63
C GLU A 83 1.14 -0.14 21.99
N ASP A 84 0.14 -0.13 21.12
CA ASP A 84 -1.12 -0.85 21.31
C ASP A 84 -1.04 -2.33 20.87
N ASN A 85 0.15 -2.82 20.50
CA ASN A 85 0.38 -4.16 19.94
C ASN A 85 -0.61 -4.53 18.80
N ARG A 86 -0.82 -3.61 17.86
CA ARG A 86 -1.74 -3.79 16.72
C ARG A 86 -1.00 -4.36 15.52
N PHE A 87 -1.34 -5.58 15.11
CA PHE A 87 -0.70 -6.25 13.97
C PHE A 87 -0.86 -5.50 12.64
N TYR A 88 -2.10 -5.17 12.25
CA TYR A 88 -2.40 -4.42 11.02
C TYR A 88 -2.45 -2.92 11.29
N ILE A 89 -1.48 -2.19 10.74
CA ILE A 89 -1.38 -0.74 10.85
C ILE A 89 -1.93 -0.11 9.56
N LEU A 90 -3.24 0.18 9.57
CA LEU A 90 -3.94 0.85 8.47
C LEU A 90 -3.93 2.37 8.71
N THR A 91 -3.19 3.13 7.90
CA THR A 91 -3.03 4.58 8.12
C THR A 91 -4.12 5.44 7.45
N HIS A 92 -4.95 4.80 6.62
CA HIS A 92 -5.99 5.42 5.80
C HIS A 92 -7.30 4.62 5.98
N PRO A 93 -7.99 4.79 7.13
CA PRO A 93 -9.18 4.02 7.45
C PRO A 93 -10.34 4.25 6.48
N GLU A 94 -10.31 5.32 5.68
CA GLU A 94 -11.24 5.57 4.58
C GLU A 94 -11.29 4.44 3.54
N TYR A 95 -10.26 3.61 3.44
CA TYR A 95 -10.22 2.44 2.57
C TYR A 95 -10.76 1.15 3.22
N ASN A 96 -11.07 1.15 4.52
CA ASN A 96 -11.59 -0.04 5.20
C ASN A 96 -12.85 -0.64 4.53
N PRO A 97 -13.81 0.15 4.02
CA PRO A 97 -14.96 -0.41 3.30
C PRO A 97 -14.57 -1.24 2.07
N LEU A 98 -13.49 -0.87 1.35
CA LEU A 98 -12.98 -1.65 0.22
C LEU A 98 -12.42 -3.00 0.67
N ILE A 99 -11.73 -3.01 1.82
CA ILE A 99 -11.17 -4.21 2.42
C ILE A 99 -12.30 -5.15 2.86
N GLU A 100 -13.31 -4.60 3.55
CA GLU A 100 -14.48 -5.35 4.02
C GLU A 100 -15.27 -5.97 2.87
N ASP A 101 -15.57 -5.21 1.81
CA ASP A 101 -16.26 -5.71 0.62
C ASP A 101 -15.49 -6.85 -0.04
N ARG A 102 -14.17 -6.68 -0.24
CA ARG A 102 -13.32 -7.72 -0.81
C ARG A 102 -13.37 -9.00 0.04
N VAL A 103 -13.20 -8.90 1.36
CA VAL A 103 -13.23 -10.07 2.26
C VAL A 103 -14.61 -10.74 2.21
N LYS A 104 -15.68 -9.95 2.25
CA LYS A 104 -17.06 -10.45 2.15
C LYS A 104 -17.27 -11.23 0.86
N ARG A 105 -16.87 -10.67 -0.29
CA ARG A 105 -16.98 -11.34 -1.59
C ARG A 105 -16.21 -12.66 -1.62
N ILE A 106 -14.99 -12.70 -1.07
CA ILE A 106 -14.20 -13.94 -1.00
C ILE A 106 -14.96 -15.03 -0.24
N VAL A 107 -15.55 -14.72 0.92
CA VAL A 107 -16.23 -15.73 1.75
C VAL A 107 -17.63 -16.08 1.26
N THR A 108 -18.22 -15.28 0.37
CA THR A 108 -19.56 -15.53 -0.21
C THR A 108 -19.53 -15.92 -1.69
N ASP A 109 -18.36 -16.23 -2.27
CA ASP A 109 -18.18 -16.53 -3.70
C ASP A 109 -18.69 -15.40 -4.64
N GLY A 110 -18.47 -14.15 -4.22
CA GLY A 110 -18.83 -12.94 -4.98
C GLY A 110 -17.77 -12.53 -6.00
N ALA A 111 -18.18 -12.20 -7.21
CA ALA A 111 -17.29 -11.62 -8.23
C ALA A 111 -16.84 -10.19 -7.88
N PRO A 112 -15.66 -9.72 -8.36
CA PRO A 112 -15.24 -8.33 -8.24
C PRO A 112 -16.24 -7.36 -8.89
N ASP A 113 -16.33 -6.16 -8.33
CA ASP A 113 -17.21 -5.10 -8.82
C ASP A 113 -16.46 -3.76 -8.76
N VAL A 114 -16.35 -3.07 -9.89
CA VAL A 114 -15.61 -1.80 -9.97
C VAL A 114 -16.34 -0.66 -9.27
N HIS A 115 -17.67 -0.75 -9.14
CA HIS A 115 -18.50 0.31 -8.57
C HIS A 115 -18.26 0.51 -7.06
N ILE A 116 -17.58 -0.42 -6.38
CA ILE A 116 -17.13 -0.23 -5.00
C ILE A 116 -16.17 0.95 -4.86
N MET A 117 -15.53 1.36 -5.96
CA MET A 117 -14.56 2.45 -6.01
C MET A 117 -15.22 3.80 -6.35
N ASP A 118 -16.53 3.81 -6.64
CA ASP A 118 -17.28 5.03 -6.97
C ASP A 118 -17.21 6.00 -5.76
N GLY A 119 -16.58 7.17 -5.97
CA GLY A 119 -16.43 8.20 -4.94
C GLY A 119 -15.19 8.09 -4.04
N ILE A 120 -14.32 7.08 -4.26
CA ILE A 120 -13.03 6.93 -3.57
C ILE A 120 -11.85 7.33 -4.49
N MET A 121 -12.10 7.39 -5.80
CA MET A 121 -11.15 7.86 -6.83
C MET A 121 -11.79 8.89 -7.76
#